data_AF-A0A1G4WAW4-F1
#
_entry.id   AF-A0A1G4WAW4-F1
#
_cell.length_a   1.000
_cell.length_b   1.000
_cell.length_c   1.000
_cell.angle_alpha   90.00
_cell.angle_beta   90.00
_cell.angle_gamma   90.00
#
_symmetry.space_group_name_H-M   'P 1'
#
loop_
_entity.id
_entity.type
_entity.pdbx_description
1 polymer ?
#
loop_
_entity_poly.entity_id
_entity_poly.type
_entity_poly.pdbx_seq_one_letter_code
_entity_poly.pdbx_strand_id
1 'polypeptide(L)'
;MEKVVLCGANGYEGKYYLNPAFNKIPESIKKELNIICVLFTEEVGGIITIGFDEEGELEITTQASDDDYMYDEIASGLLVSKIRATRQDLFESLNLFYRVIVLGEDIASVEED
;
A
#
# COMPACT_ATOMS: atom_id res chain seq x y z
N MET A 1 -9.44 15.85 -0.20
CA MET A 1 -9.12 15.21 1.11
C MET A 1 -7.61 15.05 1.16
N GLU A 2 -6.97 14.83 2.30
CA GLU A 2 -5.52 14.53 2.27
C GLU A 2 -5.30 13.04 2.05
N LYS A 3 -4.20 12.68 1.39
CA LYS A 3 -3.77 11.29 1.20
C LYS A 3 -3.64 10.58 2.56
N VAL A 4 -4.10 9.34 2.63
CA VAL A 4 -4.05 8.53 3.86
C VAL A 4 -3.10 7.37 3.69
N VAL A 5 -2.04 7.33 4.51
CA VAL A 5 -1.10 6.20 4.53
C VAL A 5 -1.73 5.00 5.24
N LEU A 6 -1.78 3.84 4.57
CA LEU A 6 -2.17 2.57 5.17
C LEU A 6 -0.96 1.90 5.82
N CYS A 7 0.10 1.66 5.04
CA CYS A 7 1.36 1.10 5.52
C CYS A 7 2.53 1.46 4.61
N GLY A 8 3.75 1.24 5.09
CA GLY A 8 4.94 1.40 4.26
C GLY A 8 6.16 0.70 4.85
N ALA A 9 7.16 0.47 4.02
CA ALA A 9 8.47 0.02 4.45
C ALA A 9 9.57 0.95 3.95
N ASN A 10 10.59 1.11 4.78
CA ASN A 10 11.82 1.82 4.46
C ASN A 10 12.96 0.80 4.45
N GLY A 11 13.47 0.50 3.24
CA GLY A 11 14.57 -0.44 3.04
C GLY A 11 15.90 0.06 3.61
N TYR A 12 16.12 1.37 3.64
CA TYR A 12 17.33 1.97 4.21
C TYR A 12 17.43 1.79 5.73
N GLU A 13 16.29 1.82 6.42
CA GLU A 13 16.24 1.69 7.88
C GLU A 13 15.80 0.31 8.35
N GLY A 14 15.35 -0.57 7.46
CA GLY A 14 14.78 -1.87 7.82
C GLY A 14 13.52 -1.76 8.67
N LYS A 15 12.67 -0.75 8.40
CA LYS A 15 11.46 -0.48 9.19
C LYS A 15 10.20 -0.71 8.39
N TYR A 16 9.19 -1.26 9.06
CA TYR A 16 7.82 -1.34 8.55
C TYR A 16 6.89 -0.57 9.48
N TYR A 17 5.97 0.17 8.88
CA TYR A 17 4.92 0.93 9.57
C TYR A 17 3.55 0.50 9.06
N LEU A 18 2.62 0.26 9.99
CA LEU A 18 1.19 0.12 9.72
C LEU A 18 0.46 1.21 10.48
N ASN A 19 -0.40 1.95 9.80
CA ASN A 19 -1.15 3.04 10.41
C ASN A 19 -2.17 2.49 11.44
N PRO A 20 -2.13 2.96 12.70
CA PRO A 20 -3.04 2.50 13.75
C PRO A 20 -4.54 2.64 13.44
N ALA A 21 -4.92 3.56 12.55
CA ALA A 21 -6.31 3.69 12.08
C ALA A 21 -6.84 2.40 11.44
N PHE A 22 -5.94 1.59 10.87
CA PHE A 22 -6.26 0.34 10.19
C PHE A 22 -6.05 -0.90 11.05
N ASN A 23 -5.92 -0.75 12.38
CA ASN A 23 -5.75 -1.89 13.28
C ASN A 23 -6.92 -2.89 13.27
N LYS A 24 -8.09 -2.50 12.75
CA LYS A 24 -9.26 -3.37 12.63
C LYS A 24 -9.21 -4.31 11.42
N ILE A 25 -8.29 -4.12 10.46
CA ILE A 25 -8.17 -5.06 9.34
C ILE A 25 -7.71 -6.44 9.84
N PRO A 26 -8.11 -7.54 9.19
CA PRO A 26 -7.69 -8.89 9.56
C PRO A 26 -6.16 -9.05 9.63
N GLU A 27 -5.66 -9.84 10.58
CA GLU A 27 -4.21 -10.11 10.73
C GLU A 27 -3.58 -10.75 9.49
N SER A 28 -4.33 -11.57 8.75
CA SER A 28 -3.88 -12.13 7.47
C SER A 28 -3.53 -11.04 6.46
N ILE A 29 -4.39 -10.01 6.36
CA ILE A 29 -4.19 -8.86 5.47
C ILE A 29 -2.99 -8.03 5.94
N LYS A 30 -2.87 -7.74 7.25
CA LYS A 30 -1.71 -7.03 7.80
C LYS A 30 -0.40 -7.73 7.45
N LYS A 31 -0.38 -9.06 7.62
CA LYS A 31 0.79 -9.89 7.32
C LYS A 31 1.12 -9.86 5.83
N GLU A 32 0.12 -9.92 4.96
CA GLU A 32 0.31 -9.85 3.52
C GLU A 32 0.86 -8.49 3.08
N LEU A 33 0.31 -7.38 3.60
CA LEU A 33 0.83 -6.03 3.37
C LEU A 33 2.29 -5.89 3.83
N ASN A 34 2.62 -6.43 5.01
CA ASN A 34 3.99 -6.43 5.51
C ASN A 34 4.93 -7.22 4.60
N ILE A 35 4.53 -8.43 4.17
CA ILE A 35 5.31 -9.25 3.24
C ILE A 35 5.55 -8.48 1.93
N ILE A 36 4.52 -7.87 1.36
CA ILE A 36 4.65 -7.09 0.11
C ILE A 36 5.66 -5.96 0.28
N CYS A 37 5.53 -5.15 1.34
CA CYS A 37 6.39 -4.00 1.54
C CYS A 37 7.85 -4.43 1.76
N VAL A 38 8.08 -5.46 2.58
CA VAL A 38 9.43 -5.98 2.84
C VAL A 38 10.04 -6.59 1.59
N LEU A 39 9.32 -7.45 0.86
CA LEU A 39 9.84 -8.05 -0.37
C LEU A 39 10.21 -6.98 -1.40
N PHE A 40 9.38 -5.95 -1.55
CA PHE A 40 9.71 -4.83 -2.43
C PHE A 40 11.02 -4.16 -2.02
N THR A 41 11.18 -3.79 -0.75
CA THR A 41 12.39 -3.10 -0.29
C THR A 41 13.64 -3.97 -0.35
N GLU A 42 13.51 -5.30 -0.23
CA GLU A 42 14.64 -6.22 -0.38
C GLU A 42 15.05 -6.40 -1.85
N GLU A 43 14.10 -6.39 -2.79
CA GLU A 43 14.38 -6.56 -4.21
C GLU A 43 14.84 -5.26 -4.89
N VAL A 44 14.35 -4.10 -4.43
CA VAL A 44 14.53 -2.80 -5.10
C VAL A 44 15.30 -1.78 -4.26
N GLY A 45 15.24 -1.88 -2.94
CA GLY A 45 15.64 -0.80 -2.04
C GLY A 45 14.56 0.28 -1.90
N GLY A 46 14.97 1.48 -1.48
CA GLY A 46 14.05 2.61 -1.37
C GLY A 46 13.00 2.50 -0.27
N ILE A 47 11.94 3.29 -0.45
CA ILE A 47 10.77 3.37 0.41
C ILE A 47 9.55 3.03 -0.45
N ILE A 48 8.70 2.13 0.05
CA ILE A 48 7.39 1.84 -0.52
C ILE A 48 6.31 2.28 0.46
N THR A 49 5.29 2.96 -0.06
CA THR A 49 4.10 3.35 0.70
C THR A 49 2.85 2.88 -0.03
N ILE A 50 1.98 2.21 0.70
CA ILE A 50 0.63 1.84 0.27
C ILE A 50 -0.34 2.73 1.04
N GLY A 51 -1.25 3.38 0.34
CA GLY A 51 -2.22 4.30 0.93
C GLY A 51 -3.42 4.53 0.03
N PHE A 52 -4.21 5.51 0.38
CA PHE A 52 -5.37 5.95 -0.38
C PHE A 52 -5.16 7.40 -0.81
N ASP A 53 -5.51 7.69 -2.05
CA ASP A 53 -5.48 9.05 -2.59
C ASP A 53 -6.68 9.89 -2.10
N GLU A 54 -6.85 11.08 -2.68
CA GLU A 54 -7.93 11.99 -2.27
C GLU A 54 -9.32 11.52 -2.70
N GLU A 55 -9.40 10.63 -3.69
CA GLU A 55 -10.62 10.01 -4.20
C GLU A 55 -10.96 8.74 -3.40
N GLY A 56 -10.04 8.27 -2.55
CA GLY A 56 -10.19 7.07 -1.73
C GLY A 56 -9.74 5.80 -2.42
N GLU A 57 -9.01 5.92 -3.53
CA GLU A 57 -8.47 4.80 -4.29
C GLU A 57 -7.09 4.39 -3.81
N LEU A 58 -6.83 3.07 -3.82
CA LEU A 58 -5.55 2.53 -3.34
C LEU A 58 -4.40 2.87 -4.30
N GLU A 59 -3.41 3.58 -3.74
CA GLU A 59 -2.17 3.92 -4.40
C GLU A 59 -0.96 3.22 -3.77
N ILE A 60 -0.01 2.87 -4.63
CA ILE A 60 1.33 2.43 -4.25
C ILE A 60 2.29 3.48 -4.78
N THR A 61 3.09 4.06 -3.89
CA THR A 61 4.12 5.04 -4.23
C THR A 61 5.48 4.52 -3.78
N THR A 62 6.51 4.85 -4.54
CA THR A 62 7.89 4.46 -4.26
C THR A 62 8.76 5.70 -4.27
N GLN A 63 9.75 5.73 -3.39
CA GLN A 63 10.70 6.83 -3.26
C GLN A 63 12.09 6.25 -3.08
N ALA A 64 13.09 6.89 -3.67
CA ALA A 64 14.49 6.59 -3.47
C ALA A 64 15.23 7.87 -3.12
N SER A 65 16.36 7.75 -2.44
CA SER A 65 17.25 8.90 -2.23
C SER A 65 17.89 9.30 -3.56
N ASP A 66 18.11 10.59 -3.80
CA ASP A 66 18.73 11.09 -5.04
C ASP A 66 20.17 10.55 -5.25
N ASP A 67 20.83 10.14 -4.16
CA ASP A 67 22.16 9.53 -4.13
C ASP A 67 22.14 8.00 -4.04
N ASP A 68 20.97 7.36 -4.17
CA ASP A 68 20.85 5.90 -4.15
C ASP A 68 21.16 5.28 -5.52
N TYR A 69 22.44 5.03 -5.76
CA TYR A 69 22.91 4.31 -6.94
C TYR A 69 22.53 2.81 -6.97
N MET A 70 22.03 2.26 -5.86
CA MET A 70 21.62 0.86 -5.76
C MET A 70 20.13 0.66 -6.03
N TYR A 71 19.35 1.75 -6.08
CA TYR A 71 17.94 1.69 -6.42
C TYR A 71 17.73 1.30 -7.89
N ASP A 72 16.99 0.22 -8.12
CA ASP A 72 16.62 -0.21 -9.46
C ASP A 72 15.24 0.34 -9.85
N GLU A 73 15.24 1.50 -10.54
CA GLU A 73 14.01 2.17 -10.99
C GLU A 73 13.17 1.30 -11.94
N ILE A 74 13.81 0.48 -12.78
CA ILE A 74 13.12 -0.40 -13.73
C ILE A 74 12.44 -1.54 -12.97
N ALA A 75 13.17 -2.20 -12.06
CA ALA A 75 12.62 -3.25 -11.21
C ALA A 75 11.49 -2.71 -10.32
N SER A 76 11.63 -1.50 -9.79
CA SER A 76 10.60 -0.80 -9.03
C SER A 76 9.26 -0.74 -9.78
N GLY A 77 9.26 -0.18 -10.99
CA GLY A 77 8.05 -0.06 -11.80
C GLY A 77 7.45 -1.42 -12.17
N LEU A 78 8.30 -2.41 -12.50
CA LEU A 78 7.87 -3.78 -12.83
C LEU A 78 7.22 -4.48 -11.63
N LEU A 79 7.81 -4.37 -10.44
CA LEU A 79 7.28 -4.99 -9.24
C LEU A 79 5.99 -4.32 -8.77
N VAL A 80 5.89 -2.99 -8.82
CA VAL A 80 4.63 -2.30 -8.51
C VAL A 80 3.52 -2.78 -9.45
N SER A 81 3.81 -2.89 -10.75
CA SER A 81 2.87 -3.39 -11.74
C SER A 81 2.44 -4.84 -11.45
N LYS A 82 3.40 -5.70 -11.08
CA LYS A 82 3.15 -7.09 -10.70
C LYS A 82 2.33 -7.20 -9.42
N ILE A 83 2.61 -6.39 -8.40
CA ILE A 83 1.85 -6.35 -7.14
C ILE A 83 0.41 -5.98 -7.46
N ARG A 84 0.16 -4.92 -8.23
CA ARG A 84 -1.20 -4.51 -8.65
C ARG A 84 -1.92 -5.64 -9.39
N ALA A 85 -1.26 -6.31 -10.32
CA ALA A 85 -1.88 -7.39 -11.10
C ALA A 85 -2.15 -8.66 -10.29
N THR A 86 -1.34 -8.97 -9.26
CA THR A 86 -1.43 -10.24 -8.51
C THR A 86 -2.19 -10.11 -7.20
N ARG A 87 -2.43 -8.89 -6.71
CA ARG A 87 -3.08 -8.61 -5.42
C ARG A 87 -4.36 -7.79 -5.58
N GLN A 88 -5.02 -7.92 -6.72
CA GLN A 88 -6.25 -7.20 -7.01
C GLN A 88 -7.32 -7.44 -5.95
N ASP A 89 -7.64 -8.70 -5.64
CA ASP A 89 -8.65 -9.05 -4.61
C ASP A 89 -8.35 -8.44 -3.23
N LEU A 90 -7.07 -8.39 -2.86
CA LEU A 90 -6.62 -7.77 -1.61
C LEU A 90 -6.88 -6.26 -1.63
N PHE A 91 -6.56 -5.59 -2.73
CA PHE A 91 -6.72 -4.15 -2.88
C PHE A 91 -8.20 -3.75 -2.98
N GLU A 92 -9.03 -4.52 -3.68
CA GLU A 92 -10.47 -4.33 -3.69
C GLU A 92 -11.07 -4.46 -2.29
N SER A 93 -10.63 -5.47 -1.52
CA SER A 93 -11.05 -5.65 -0.12
C SER A 93 -10.64 -4.46 0.78
N LEU A 94 -9.46 -3.89 0.53
CA LEU A 94 -8.95 -2.73 1.29
C LEU A 94 -9.67 -1.43 0.91
N ASN A 95 -9.97 -1.22 -0.37
CA ASN A 95 -10.80 -0.10 -0.84
C ASN A 95 -12.19 -0.13 -0.18
N LEU A 96 -12.86 -1.29 -0.22
CA LEU A 96 -14.17 -1.45 0.42
C LEU A 96 -14.10 -1.19 1.94
N PHE A 97 -13.08 -1.74 2.62
CA PHE A 97 -12.87 -1.48 4.05
C PHE A 97 -12.70 0.02 4.31
N TYR A 98 -11.90 0.72 3.51
CA TYR A 98 -11.64 2.14 3.68
C TYR A 98 -12.92 2.98 3.52
N ARG A 99 -13.67 2.75 2.43
CA ARG A 99 -14.95 3.43 2.17
C ARG A 99 -15.97 3.22 3.30
N VAL A 100 -16.18 1.99 3.74
CA VAL A 100 -17.21 1.67 4.75
C VAL A 100 -16.76 2.03 6.17
N ILE A 101 -15.54 1.68 6.57
CA ILE A 101 -15.09 1.78 7.96
C ILE A 101 -14.44 3.12 8.29
N VAL A 102 -13.75 3.73 7.32
CA VAL A 102 -13.02 4.99 7.53
C VAL A 102 -13.82 6.19 7.04
N LEU A 103 -14.43 6.11 5.84
CA LEU A 103 -15.27 7.19 5.33
C LEU A 103 -16.70 7.14 5.87
N GLY A 104 -17.15 5.96 6.35
CA GLY A 104 -18.49 5.78 6.89
C GLY A 104 -19.57 5.72 5.80
N GLU A 105 -19.21 5.35 4.57
CA GLU A 105 -20.15 5.15 3.47
C GLU A 105 -21.08 3.96 3.75
N ASP A 106 -22.33 4.07 3.28
CA ASP A 106 -23.27 2.96 3.37
C ASP A 106 -22.89 1.89 2.34
N ILE A 107 -22.91 0.62 2.75
CA ILE A 107 -22.61 -0.51 1.86
C ILE A 107 -23.51 -0.49 0.62
N ALA A 108 -24.77 -0.09 0.77
CA ALA A 108 -25.72 -0.01 -0.35
C ALA A 108 -25.32 1.03 -1.41
N SER A 109 -24.51 2.03 -1.06
CA SER A 109 -24.00 3.03 -2.01
C SER A 109 -22.70 2.63 -2.71
N VAL A 110 -22.04 1.56 -2.28
CA VAL A 110 -20.76 1.10 -2.85
C VAL A 110 -20.95 0.07 -3.97
N GLU A 111 -22.12 -0.56 -4.08
CA GLU A 111 -22.44 -1.55 -5.12
C GLU A 111 -22.83 -0.94 -6.49
N GLU A 112 -22.98 0.37 -6.60
CA GLU A 112 -23.44 1.06 -7.82
C GLU A 112 -22.30 1.63 -8.71
N ASP A 113 -21.03 1.53 -8.27
CA ASP A 113 -19.84 2.04 -9.00
C ASP A 113 -19.09 0.94 -9.80
#